data_AF-A0A8H7XR81-F1
#
_entry.id   AF-A0A8H7XR81-F1
#
_cell.length_a   1.000
_cell.length_b   1.000
_cell.length_c   1.000
_cell.angle_alpha   90.00
_cell.angle_beta   90.00
_cell.angle_gamma   90.00
#
_symmetry.space_group_name_H-M   'P 1'
#
loop_
_entity.id
_entity.type
_entity.pdbx_description
1 polymer ?
#
loop_
_entity_poly.entity_id
_entity_poly.type
_entity_poly.pdbx_seq_one_letter_code
_entity_poly.pdbx_strand_id
1 'polypeptide(L)'
;MRLLSSAFATLATLIPSALGVVIPGASTPLFYFVSSSPSSPSNLLPLRLNGGSGGYATLTGTSPIGQFYFAQGRLTALDPAGSTSLTYMPLLGSQLGPSGCSTYGQLGFVQGASSNKCARYDGFQIQSNIENSQLGAQLVINYVGGFYACGDGKDVWYKLSPGDGPSDCSPITLYTVPVTA
;
A
#
# COMPACT_ATOMS: atom_id res chain seq x y z
N MET A 1 -47.45 29.99 -35.39
CA MET A 1 -46.03 30.38 -35.28
C MET A 1 -45.84 31.09 -33.95
N ARG A 2 -45.24 30.41 -32.96
CA ARG A 2 -44.54 31.00 -31.80
C ARG A 2 -43.71 29.89 -31.15
N LEU A 3 -42.40 29.97 -31.40
CA LEU A 3 -41.36 29.13 -30.82
C LEU A 3 -41.22 29.47 -29.33
N LEU A 4 -41.16 28.47 -28.47
CA LEU A 4 -40.68 28.60 -27.09
C LEU A 4 -39.39 27.79 -26.98
N SER A 5 -38.28 28.53 -26.99
CA SER A 5 -36.93 28.02 -26.82
C SER A 5 -36.60 27.77 -25.34
N SER A 6 -36.04 26.59 -25.09
CA SER A 6 -34.87 26.26 -24.26
C SER A 6 -34.73 26.80 -22.84
N ALA A 7 -34.52 25.86 -21.90
CA ALA A 7 -33.38 25.91 -20.98
C ALA A 7 -33.06 24.49 -20.46
N PHE A 8 -32.17 23.77 -21.15
CA PHE A 8 -31.46 22.62 -20.56
C PHE A 8 -30.38 23.19 -19.64
N ALA A 9 -30.63 23.20 -18.33
CA ALA A 9 -29.60 23.48 -17.33
C ALA A 9 -28.72 22.24 -17.18
N THR A 10 -27.64 22.13 -17.97
CA THR A 10 -26.55 21.19 -17.70
C THR A 10 -25.79 21.67 -16.47
N LEU A 11 -26.17 21.15 -15.30
CA LEU A 11 -25.38 21.24 -14.08
C LEU A 11 -24.18 20.30 -14.24
N ALA A 12 -23.12 20.77 -14.90
CA ALA A 12 -21.85 20.07 -14.92
C ALA A 12 -21.28 20.12 -13.50
N THR A 13 -21.35 18.98 -12.80
CA THR A 13 -20.69 18.78 -11.52
C THR A 13 -19.20 19.08 -11.68
N LEU A 14 -18.75 20.18 -11.08
CA LEU A 14 -17.34 20.45 -10.79
C LEU A 14 -16.88 19.37 -9.80
N ILE A 15 -16.51 18.20 -10.30
CA ILE A 15 -15.69 17.28 -9.53
C ILE A 15 -14.33 17.96 -9.48
N PRO A 16 -13.83 18.41 -8.31
CA PRO A 16 -12.47 18.86 -8.20
C PRO A 16 -11.59 17.66 -8.59
N SER A 17 -11.00 17.72 -9.78
CA SER A 17 -9.91 16.85 -10.18
C SER A 17 -8.75 17.20 -9.25
N ALA A 18 -8.69 16.53 -8.10
CA ALA A 18 -7.55 16.62 -7.22
C ALA A 18 -6.32 16.25 -8.05
N LEU A 19 -5.48 17.25 -8.33
CA LEU A 19 -4.26 17.04 -9.09
C LEU A 19 -3.33 16.21 -8.22
N GLY A 20 -3.17 14.93 -8.58
CA GLY A 20 -2.23 14.04 -7.91
C GLY A 20 -0.80 14.50 -8.13
N VAL A 21 0.05 14.40 -7.12
CA VAL A 21 1.49 14.67 -7.24
C VAL A 21 2.12 13.56 -8.09
N VAL A 22 2.79 13.90 -9.20
CA VAL A 22 3.47 12.92 -10.06
C VAL A 22 4.98 13.11 -9.98
N ILE A 23 5.69 12.07 -9.53
CA ILE A 23 7.15 12.05 -9.51
C ILE A 23 7.68 11.83 -10.95
N PRO A 24 8.71 12.55 -11.41
CA PRO A 24 9.30 12.30 -12.72
C PRO A 24 9.68 10.82 -12.94
N GLY A 25 9.20 10.22 -14.03
CA GLY A 25 9.42 8.80 -14.35
C GLY A 25 8.48 7.82 -13.64
N ALA A 26 7.57 8.30 -12.79
CA ALA A 26 6.52 7.48 -12.21
C ALA A 26 5.44 7.13 -13.25
N SER A 27 4.96 5.89 -13.18
CA SER A 27 3.82 5.37 -13.95
C SER A 27 2.48 5.61 -13.26
N THR A 28 2.50 6.02 -11.98
CA THR A 28 1.30 6.42 -11.22
C THR A 28 1.53 7.76 -10.52
N PRO A 29 0.48 8.52 -10.19
CA PRO A 29 0.58 9.54 -9.15
C PRO A 29 1.02 8.94 -7.82
N LEU A 30 1.45 9.81 -6.92
CA LEU A 30 1.82 9.48 -5.56
C LEU A 30 0.57 9.15 -4.75
N PHE A 31 0.66 8.13 -3.91
CA PHE A 31 -0.43 7.69 -3.03
C PHE A 31 0.10 7.22 -1.67
N TYR A 32 -0.77 7.26 -0.68
CA TYR A 32 -0.62 6.58 0.60
C TYR A 32 -1.23 5.18 0.52
N PHE A 33 -0.74 4.25 1.33
CA PHE A 33 -1.52 3.05 1.67
C PHE A 33 -2.24 3.27 3.00
N VAL A 34 -3.53 3.00 3.02
CA VAL A 34 -4.37 3.06 4.23
C VAL A 34 -5.01 1.71 4.43
N SER A 35 -4.88 1.16 5.63
CA SER A 35 -5.48 -0.13 5.98
C SER A 35 -7.00 0.00 6.10
N SER A 36 -7.70 -1.03 5.67
CA SER A 36 -9.11 -1.26 5.94
C SER A 36 -9.25 -2.62 6.59
N SER A 37 -10.03 -2.69 7.67
CA SER A 37 -10.32 -3.94 8.36
C SER A 37 -11.74 -3.87 8.92
N PRO A 38 -12.58 -4.88 8.65
CA PRO A 38 -14.00 -4.83 9.02
C PRO A 38 -14.25 -4.81 10.54
N SER A 39 -13.29 -5.24 11.35
CA SER A 39 -13.49 -5.41 12.80
C SER A 39 -12.21 -5.32 13.63
N SER A 40 -11.21 -4.57 13.17
CA SER A 40 -9.90 -4.45 13.83
C SER A 40 -9.57 -2.99 14.17
N PRO A 41 -8.85 -2.72 15.28
CA PRO A 41 -8.28 -1.39 15.56
C PRO A 41 -7.31 -0.91 14.47
N SER A 42 -6.91 -1.79 13.56
CA SER A 42 -6.13 -1.48 12.36
C SER A 42 -6.92 -0.76 11.26
N ASN A 43 -8.20 -0.47 11.43
CA ASN A 43 -9.00 0.15 10.36
C ASN A 43 -8.64 1.64 10.18
N LEU A 44 -8.51 2.08 8.92
CA LEU A 44 -8.19 3.44 8.49
C LEU A 44 -6.86 3.99 9.03
N LEU A 45 -5.87 3.12 9.25
CA LEU A 45 -4.54 3.53 9.67
C LEU A 45 -3.59 3.62 8.47
N PRO A 46 -2.72 4.64 8.40
CA PRO A 46 -1.77 4.76 7.30
C PRO A 46 -0.61 3.78 7.46
N LEU A 47 -0.13 3.23 6.35
CA LEU A 47 1.08 2.41 6.31
C LEU A 47 2.31 3.30 6.50
N ARG A 48 3.16 2.92 7.45
CA ARG A 48 4.45 3.57 7.73
C ARG A 48 5.57 2.65 7.29
N LEU A 49 6.65 3.22 6.75
CA LEU A 49 7.72 2.45 6.11
C LEU A 49 8.55 1.62 7.12
N ASN A 50 8.65 2.10 8.34
CA ASN A 50 9.37 1.47 9.43
C ASN A 50 8.71 1.82 10.79
N GLY A 51 9.29 1.32 11.88
CA GLY A 51 8.78 1.51 13.24
C GLY A 51 8.04 0.30 13.81
N GLY A 52 7.83 -0.74 13.00
CA GLY A 52 7.42 -2.07 13.46
C GLY A 52 8.61 -2.88 13.95
N SER A 53 8.35 -4.12 14.36
CA SER A 53 9.40 -5.05 14.79
C SER A 53 10.50 -5.18 13.72
N GLY A 54 11.77 -5.16 14.13
CA GLY A 54 12.91 -5.27 13.22
C GLY A 54 13.06 -4.13 12.20
N GLY A 55 12.35 -3.00 12.38
CA GLY A 55 12.37 -1.87 11.44
C GLY A 55 11.45 -2.05 10.23
N TYR A 56 10.55 -3.04 10.25
CA TYR A 56 9.57 -3.30 9.20
C TYR A 56 8.36 -2.35 9.27
N ALA A 57 7.47 -2.45 8.29
CA ALA A 57 6.30 -1.61 8.15
C ALA A 57 5.25 -1.88 9.24
N THR A 58 4.55 -0.83 9.63
CA THR A 58 3.58 -0.83 10.73
C THR A 58 2.45 0.15 10.44
N LEU A 59 1.30 -0.04 11.09
CA LEU A 59 0.17 0.89 11.05
C LEU A 59 0.16 1.90 12.21
N THR A 60 0.83 1.59 13.33
CA THR A 60 0.79 2.42 14.57
C THR A 60 2.15 2.94 15.01
N GLY A 61 3.23 2.65 14.26
CA GLY A 61 4.55 3.21 14.55
C GLY A 61 4.60 4.73 14.52
N THR A 62 5.70 5.30 15.01
CA THR A 62 5.90 6.76 15.09
C THR A 62 6.54 7.35 13.85
N SER A 63 7.08 6.52 12.96
CA SER A 63 7.77 6.95 11.75
C SER A 63 6.85 7.58 10.71
N PRO A 64 7.36 8.40 9.77
CA PRO A 64 6.52 9.05 8.77
C PRO A 64 5.66 8.07 7.95
N ILE A 65 4.49 8.55 7.54
CA ILE A 65 3.60 7.81 6.65
C ILE A 65 4.29 7.62 5.30
N GLY A 66 4.27 6.39 4.78
CA GLY A 66 4.87 6.08 3.50
C GLY A 66 4.10 6.72 2.34
N GLN A 67 4.83 7.37 1.44
CA GLN A 67 4.32 7.82 0.15
C GLN A 67 4.89 6.92 -0.93
N PHE A 68 4.01 6.44 -1.81
CA PHE A 68 4.31 5.37 -2.75
C PHE A 68 3.89 5.74 -4.17
N TYR A 69 4.60 5.17 -5.13
CA TYR A 69 4.29 5.26 -6.55
C TYR A 69 4.80 4.02 -7.26
N PHE A 70 4.32 3.76 -8.47
CA PHE A 70 4.94 2.78 -9.36
C PHE A 70 5.87 3.48 -10.34
N ALA A 71 7.04 2.91 -10.58
CA ALA A 71 7.92 3.27 -11.68
C ALA A 71 8.41 1.99 -12.35
N GLN A 72 8.32 1.93 -13.68
CA GLN A 72 8.74 0.76 -14.46
C GLN A 72 8.10 -0.56 -13.96
N GLY A 73 6.83 -0.50 -13.53
CA GLY A 73 6.09 -1.65 -13.01
C GLY A 73 6.47 -2.09 -11.60
N ARG A 74 7.34 -1.36 -10.89
CA ARG A 74 7.76 -1.69 -9.52
C ARG A 74 7.20 -0.68 -8.52
N LEU A 75 6.59 -1.18 -7.45
CA LEU A 75 6.19 -0.36 -6.31
C LEU A 75 7.44 0.24 -5.65
N THR A 76 7.40 1.53 -5.38
CA THR A 76 8.50 2.31 -4.81
C THR A 76 7.96 3.22 -3.72
N ALA A 77 8.69 3.32 -2.61
CA ALA A 77 8.45 4.29 -1.55
C ALA A 77 9.43 5.47 -1.66
N LEU A 78 8.93 6.69 -1.50
CA LEU A 78 9.77 7.87 -1.35
C LEU A 78 10.52 7.86 -0.03
N ASP A 79 11.69 8.50 -0.02
CA ASP A 79 12.39 8.77 1.22
C ASP A 79 11.54 9.68 2.11
N PRO A 80 11.21 9.26 3.35
CA PRO A 80 10.46 10.10 4.27
C PRO A 80 11.21 11.38 4.70
N ALA A 81 12.52 11.48 4.45
CA ALA A 81 13.28 12.74 4.57
C ALA A 81 13.08 13.69 3.37
N GLY A 82 12.26 13.32 2.38
CA GLY A 82 11.90 14.15 1.22
C GLY A 82 12.87 14.07 0.04
N SER A 83 13.88 13.19 0.10
CA SER A 83 14.78 12.97 -1.05
C SER A 83 14.09 12.15 -2.13
N THR A 84 14.01 12.69 -3.35
CA THR A 84 13.52 11.93 -4.52
C THR A 84 14.62 11.08 -5.16
N SER A 85 15.88 11.27 -4.77
CA SER A 85 17.03 10.49 -5.26
C SER A 85 17.26 9.21 -4.46
N LEU A 86 16.74 9.16 -3.24
CA LEU A 86 16.74 7.97 -2.40
C LEU A 86 15.34 7.37 -2.43
N THR A 87 15.25 6.10 -2.81
CA THR A 87 13.98 5.39 -2.88
C THR A 87 14.10 4.07 -2.14
N TYR A 88 12.97 3.63 -1.61
CA TYR A 88 12.87 2.38 -0.87
C TYR A 88 12.10 1.37 -1.70
N MET A 89 12.68 0.17 -1.85
CA MET A 89 12.05 -0.94 -2.51
C MET A 89 11.28 -1.78 -1.49
N PRO A 90 10.03 -2.20 -1.78
CA PRO A 90 9.29 -3.10 -0.90
C PRO A 90 9.97 -4.46 -0.85
N LEU A 91 9.85 -5.12 0.29
CA LEU A 91 10.22 -6.51 0.46
C LEU A 91 9.28 -7.23 1.40
N LEU A 92 9.18 -8.54 1.24
CA LEU A 92 8.69 -9.43 2.28
C LEU A 92 9.87 -10.08 2.98
N GLY A 93 10.01 -9.83 4.28
CA GLY A 93 11.00 -10.43 5.15
C GLY A 93 10.59 -11.83 5.55
N SER A 94 10.55 -12.75 4.58
CA SER A 94 10.23 -14.16 4.86
C SER A 94 11.32 -14.78 5.74
N GLN A 95 10.94 -15.77 6.55
CA GLN A 95 11.81 -16.41 7.52
C GLN A 95 12.41 -17.69 6.94
N LEU A 96 13.66 -17.98 7.28
CA LEU A 96 14.29 -19.25 6.94
C LEU A 96 13.87 -20.31 7.96
N GLY A 97 13.10 -21.30 7.48
CA GLY A 97 12.72 -22.48 8.25
C GLY A 97 13.49 -23.74 7.82
N PRO A 98 13.21 -24.89 8.46
CA PRO A 98 13.88 -26.16 8.16
C PRO A 98 13.70 -26.64 6.72
N SER A 99 12.59 -26.27 6.07
CA SER A 99 12.25 -26.64 4.68
C SER A 99 12.56 -25.54 3.66
N GLY A 100 13.23 -24.45 4.06
CA GLY A 100 13.51 -23.29 3.22
C GLY A 100 12.79 -22.03 3.66
N CYS A 101 12.61 -21.09 2.75
CA CYS A 101 11.96 -19.81 3.04
C CYS A 101 10.46 -19.98 3.26
N SER A 102 9.91 -19.29 4.28
CA SER A 102 8.49 -19.31 4.60
C SER A 102 7.61 -18.70 3.50
N THR A 103 6.34 -19.08 3.50
CA THR A 103 5.29 -18.56 2.61
C THR A 103 4.71 -17.21 3.06
N TYR A 104 5.11 -16.76 4.26
CA TYR A 104 4.71 -15.51 4.89
C TYR A 104 5.94 -14.67 5.25
N GLY A 105 5.75 -13.37 5.48
CA GLY A 105 6.83 -12.47 5.89
C GLY A 105 6.34 -11.07 6.23
N GLN A 106 7.13 -10.33 6.99
CA GLN A 106 6.84 -8.92 7.30
C GLN A 106 7.00 -8.06 6.05
N LEU A 107 6.07 -7.15 5.81
CA LEU A 107 6.22 -6.11 4.81
C LEU A 107 7.26 -5.11 5.30
N GLY A 108 8.29 -4.86 4.50
CA GLY A 108 9.34 -3.89 4.81
C GLY A 108 9.74 -3.10 3.58
N PHE A 109 10.60 -2.11 3.80
CA PHE A 109 11.09 -1.21 2.78
C PHE A 109 12.58 -0.96 3.01
N VAL A 110 13.41 -1.19 1.99
CA VAL A 110 14.87 -1.06 2.11
C VAL A 110 15.44 -0.18 1.01
N GLN A 111 16.53 0.51 1.36
CA GLN A 111 17.42 1.12 0.39
C GLN A 111 18.45 0.05 -0.04
N GLY A 112 18.47 -0.28 -1.33
CA GLY A 112 19.37 -1.31 -1.86
C GLY A 112 18.85 -2.73 -1.59
N ALA A 113 19.63 -3.53 -0.85
CA ALA A 113 19.35 -4.95 -0.63
C ALA A 113 19.27 -5.30 0.86
N SER A 114 18.39 -6.23 1.21
CA SER A 114 18.32 -6.87 2.52
C SER A 114 19.38 -7.95 2.67
N SER A 115 19.90 -8.09 3.89
CA SER A 115 20.74 -9.23 4.29
C SER A 115 19.95 -10.52 4.49
N ASN A 116 18.62 -10.45 4.52
CA ASN A 116 17.75 -11.62 4.62
C ASN A 116 17.75 -12.39 3.28
N LYS A 117 18.31 -13.61 3.29
CA LYS A 117 18.36 -14.51 2.13
C LYS A 117 16.97 -14.97 1.64
N CYS A 118 15.96 -14.84 2.48
CA CYS A 118 14.56 -15.14 2.17
C CYS A 118 13.72 -13.88 1.86
N ALA A 119 14.37 -12.72 1.68
CA ALA A 119 13.69 -11.51 1.25
C ALA A 119 13.14 -11.68 -0.17
N ARG A 120 11.86 -11.35 -0.35
CA ARG A 120 11.18 -11.35 -1.65
C ARG A 120 10.87 -9.92 -2.05
N TYR A 121 11.28 -9.50 -3.25
CA TYR A 121 11.12 -8.12 -3.74
C TYR A 121 10.06 -7.97 -4.82
N ASP A 122 9.56 -9.09 -5.35
CA ASP A 122 8.74 -9.11 -6.54
C ASP A 122 7.28 -9.49 -6.25
N GLY A 123 6.41 -9.14 -7.19
CA GLY A 123 4.99 -9.48 -7.16
C GLY A 123 4.09 -8.41 -6.57
N PHE A 124 4.64 -7.32 -6.03
CA PHE A 124 3.87 -6.17 -5.54
C PHE A 124 3.15 -5.46 -6.69
N GLN A 125 1.83 -5.41 -6.62
CA GLN A 125 0.96 -4.80 -7.63
C GLN A 125 -0.19 -4.07 -6.94
N ILE A 126 -0.87 -3.19 -7.67
CA ILE A 126 -2.14 -2.62 -7.22
C ILE A 126 -3.27 -3.16 -8.09
N GLN A 127 -4.36 -3.53 -7.44
CA GLN A 127 -5.57 -4.03 -8.09
C GLN A 127 -6.71 -3.05 -7.84
N SER A 128 -7.30 -2.50 -8.90
CA SER A 128 -8.48 -1.66 -8.76
C SER A 128 -9.64 -2.48 -8.19
N ASN A 129 -10.43 -1.89 -7.29
CA ASN A 129 -11.66 -2.54 -6.85
C ASN A 129 -12.65 -2.60 -8.02
N ILE A 130 -12.95 -3.82 -8.47
CA ILE A 130 -13.81 -4.06 -9.64
C ILE A 130 -15.28 -3.68 -9.39
N GLU A 131 -15.71 -3.68 -8.13
CA GLU A 131 -17.08 -3.34 -7.73
C GLU A 131 -17.26 -1.83 -7.57
N ASN A 132 -16.18 -1.11 -7.22
CA ASN A 132 -16.19 0.33 -7.10
C ASN A 132 -14.81 0.94 -7.38
N SER A 133 -14.60 1.38 -8.61
CA SER A 133 -13.36 2.03 -9.06
C SER A 133 -13.05 3.36 -8.37
N GLN A 134 -13.99 3.91 -7.60
CA GLN A 134 -13.79 5.13 -6.81
C GLN A 134 -13.08 4.86 -5.47
N LEU A 135 -13.08 3.62 -4.97
CA LEU A 135 -12.50 3.26 -3.66
C LEU A 135 -10.97 3.10 -3.66
N GLY A 136 -10.29 3.56 -4.71
CA GLY A 136 -8.86 3.33 -4.92
C GLY A 136 -8.54 1.88 -5.32
N ALA A 137 -7.25 1.59 -5.44
CA ALA A 137 -6.73 0.25 -5.70
C ALA A 137 -6.18 -0.37 -4.41
N GLN A 138 -6.19 -1.69 -4.28
CA GLN A 138 -5.60 -2.40 -3.15
C GLN A 138 -4.21 -2.94 -3.50
N LEU A 139 -3.29 -2.94 -2.54
CA LEU A 139 -2.01 -3.65 -2.67
C LEU A 139 -2.27 -5.16 -2.69
N VAL A 140 -1.67 -5.85 -3.66
CA VAL A 140 -1.71 -7.31 -3.79
C VAL A 140 -0.32 -7.84 -4.09
N ILE A 141 -0.11 -9.14 -3.82
CA ILE A 141 1.12 -9.84 -4.18
C ILE A 141 0.77 -11.03 -5.05
N ASN A 142 1.07 -10.94 -6.35
CA ASN A 142 0.73 -11.95 -7.36
C ASN A 142 -0.75 -12.43 -7.31
N TYR A 143 -1.67 -11.61 -6.78
CA TYR A 143 -3.08 -11.95 -6.58
C TYR A 143 -3.34 -13.20 -5.70
N VAL A 144 -2.40 -13.57 -4.83
CA VAL A 144 -2.56 -14.68 -3.87
C VAL A 144 -2.31 -14.16 -2.45
N GLY A 145 -2.86 -14.86 -1.46
CA GLY A 145 -2.65 -14.54 -0.04
C GLY A 145 -3.35 -13.26 0.41
N GLY A 146 -2.84 -12.67 1.48
CA GLY A 146 -3.40 -11.43 2.02
C GLY A 146 -2.48 -10.75 3.04
N PHE A 147 -2.80 -9.50 3.35
CA PHE A 147 -2.11 -8.73 4.38
C PHE A 147 -2.82 -8.85 5.73
N TYR A 148 -2.02 -8.78 6.79
CA TYR A 148 -2.45 -8.91 8.17
C TYR A 148 -1.73 -7.89 9.03
N ALA A 149 -2.45 -7.32 9.99
CA ALA A 149 -1.87 -6.53 11.07
C ALA A 149 -1.69 -7.44 12.30
N CYS A 150 -0.47 -7.58 12.77
CA CYS A 150 -0.12 -8.51 13.85
C CYS A 150 0.43 -7.79 15.08
N GLY A 151 0.09 -8.33 16.26
CA GLY A 151 0.53 -7.82 17.56
C GLY A 151 0.03 -6.41 17.88
N ASP A 152 0.56 -5.82 18.95
CA ASP A 152 0.14 -4.50 19.44
C ASP A 152 0.60 -3.36 18.51
N GLY A 153 1.80 -3.48 17.97
CA GLY A 153 2.38 -2.52 17.02
C GLY A 153 1.75 -2.55 15.64
N LYS A 154 0.75 -3.42 15.39
CA LYS A 154 0.09 -3.60 14.08
C LYS A 154 1.11 -3.69 12.95
N ASP A 155 2.11 -4.54 13.17
CA ASP A 155 3.12 -4.87 12.19
C ASP A 155 2.43 -5.49 10.99
N VAL A 156 2.82 -5.07 9.79
CA VAL A 156 2.16 -5.53 8.57
C VAL A 156 2.87 -6.77 8.05
N TRP A 157 2.12 -7.87 7.96
CA TRP A 157 2.58 -9.15 7.45
C TRP A 157 1.82 -9.52 6.19
N TYR A 158 2.51 -10.13 5.24
CA TYR A 158 1.88 -10.91 4.19
C TYR A 158 1.86 -12.38 4.58
N LYS A 159 0.74 -13.05 4.33
CA LYS A 159 0.60 -14.49 4.51
C LYS A 159 -0.02 -15.11 3.26
N LEU A 160 0.56 -16.21 2.77
CA LEU A 160 -0.03 -16.97 1.67
C LEU A 160 -1.32 -17.66 2.11
N SER A 161 -1.31 -18.27 3.30
CA SER A 161 -2.49 -18.83 3.95
C SER A 161 -2.75 -18.17 5.30
N PRO A 162 -4.02 -18.01 5.75
CA PRO A 162 -4.32 -17.34 7.03
C PRO A 162 -3.63 -17.95 8.26
N GLY A 163 -3.46 -19.28 8.25
CA GLY A 163 -2.79 -20.04 9.32
C GLY A 163 -1.26 -19.95 9.31
N ASP A 164 -0.66 -19.32 8.30
CA ASP A 164 0.80 -19.17 8.22
C ASP A 164 1.32 -18.11 9.20
N GLY A 165 2.54 -18.32 9.71
CA GLY A 165 3.28 -17.29 10.42
C GLY A 165 2.75 -16.91 11.79
N PRO A 166 2.99 -15.66 12.25
CA PRO A 166 2.69 -15.31 13.62
C PRO A 166 1.20 -15.44 13.91
N SER A 167 0.88 -15.89 15.12
CA SER A 167 -0.45 -15.78 15.69
C SER A 167 -0.78 -14.32 16.05
N ASP A 168 -2.02 -14.08 16.46
CA ASP A 168 -2.50 -12.73 16.83
C ASP A 168 -2.42 -11.71 15.69
N CYS A 169 -3.05 -12.08 14.58
CA CYS A 169 -3.10 -11.28 13.36
C CYS A 169 -4.55 -11.07 12.92
N SER A 170 -4.90 -9.83 12.60
CA SER A 170 -6.19 -9.50 11.98
C SER A 170 -5.99 -9.23 10.48
N PRO A 171 -6.84 -9.76 9.59
CA PRO A 171 -6.76 -9.46 8.16
C PRO A 171 -6.98 -7.96 7.90
N ILE A 172 -6.21 -7.41 6.97
CA ILE A 172 -6.31 -6.03 6.50
C ILE A 172 -6.21 -5.98 4.98
N THR A 173 -6.84 -4.97 4.39
CA THR A 173 -6.62 -4.58 3.00
C THR A 173 -5.91 -3.23 2.98
N LEU A 174 -4.89 -3.06 2.15
CA LEU A 174 -4.17 -1.78 2.02
C LEU A 174 -4.63 -1.06 0.75
N TYR A 175 -5.46 -0.03 0.91
CA TYR A 175 -5.99 0.76 -0.20
C TYR A 175 -5.13 1.99 -0.50
N THR A 176 -5.01 2.34 -1.78
CA THR A 176 -4.36 3.56 -2.24
C THR A 176 -5.25 4.77 -1.97
N VAL A 177 -4.68 5.80 -1.34
CA VAL A 177 -5.31 7.12 -1.20
C VAL A 177 -4.42 8.15 -1.88
N PRO A 178 -4.91 8.93 -2.86
CA PRO A 178 -4.08 9.90 -3.59
C PRO A 178 -3.41 10.92 -2.66
N VAL A 179 -2.15 11.26 -2.94
CA VAL A 179 -1.51 12.45 -2.36
C VAL A 179 -1.92 13.66 -3.19
N THR A 180 -2.45 14.68 -2.52
CA THR A 180 -2.89 15.93 -3.14
C THR A 180 -1.87 17.03 -2.90
N ALA A 181 -1.72 17.92 -3.90
CA ALA A 181 -0.83 19.08 -3.86
C ALA A 181 -1.49 20.30 -3.19
#